data_AF-A0A3Q0JFD7-F1
#
_entry.id   AF-A0A3Q0JFD7-F1
#
_cell.length_a   1.000
_cell.length_b   1.000
_cell.length_c   1.000
_cell.angle_alpha   90.00
_cell.angle_beta   90.00
_cell.angle_gamma   90.00
#
_symmetry.space_group_name_H-M   'P 1'
#
loop_
_entity.id
_entity.type
_entity.pdbx_description
1 polymer ?
#
loop_
_entity_poly.entity_id
_entity_poly.type
_entity_poly.pdbx_seq_one_letter_code
_entity_poly.pdbx_strand_id
1 'polypeptide(L)'
;FLDLLVSNPQVPGREYEIWHRRHDYWLLAGIVTHGYGRWQDIQNDIRFAVINEPFKMDVGKGNFLEIKNKFLARRFKLLEQALVIEEQLRRAAYLNLTQDP
;
A
#
# COMPACT_ATOMS: atom_id res chain seq x y z
N PHE A 1 0.77 -5.03 -25.27
CA PHE A 1 -0.36 -5.85 -25.76
C PHE A 1 -1.26 -6.38 -24.63
N LEU A 2 -0.77 -6.54 -23.39
CA LEU A 2 -1.60 -6.83 -22.21
C LEU A 2 -2.05 -5.58 -21.40
N ASP A 3 -1.43 -4.41 -21.61
CA ASP A 3 -1.83 -3.16 -20.93
C ASP A 3 -3.13 -2.51 -21.45
N LEU A 4 -3.64 -2.94 -22.61
CA LEU A 4 -4.83 -2.33 -23.23
C LEU A 4 -6.16 -3.01 -22.89
N LEU A 5 -6.15 -4.21 -22.27
CA LEU A 5 -7.38 -4.93 -21.90
C LEU A 5 -7.84 -4.71 -20.44
N VAL A 6 -7.02 -4.02 -19.63
CA VAL A 6 -7.38 -3.64 -18.24
C VAL A 6 -7.37 -2.11 -18.06
N SER A 7 -7.57 -1.37 -19.14
CA SER A 7 -7.91 0.05 -19.03
C SER A 7 -9.42 0.16 -18.82
N ASN A 8 -9.86 -0.12 -17.59
CA ASN A 8 -11.13 0.46 -17.13
C ASN A 8 -10.91 1.98 -17.17
N PRO A 9 -11.70 2.77 -17.93
CA PRO A 9 -11.52 4.22 -17.95
C PRO A 9 -11.58 4.71 -16.51
N GLN A 10 -10.50 5.32 -16.04
CA GLN A 10 -10.47 6.04 -14.77
C GLN A 10 -11.55 7.11 -14.85
N VAL A 11 -12.71 6.82 -14.26
CA VAL A 11 -13.85 7.73 -14.25
C VAL A 11 -13.38 8.98 -13.49
N PRO A 12 -13.37 10.17 -14.11
CA PRO A 12 -12.90 11.38 -13.47
C PRO A 12 -13.72 11.63 -12.19
N GLY A 13 -13.04 11.75 -11.04
CA GLY A 13 -13.69 11.93 -9.73
C GLY A 13 -13.63 10.73 -8.78
N ARG A 14 -13.11 9.56 -9.21
CA ARG A 14 -12.90 8.37 -8.35
C ARG A 14 -11.45 8.09 -7.97
N GLU A 15 -10.55 9.04 -8.24
CA GLU A 15 -9.10 8.89 -8.02
C GLU A 15 -8.71 8.67 -6.55
N TYR A 16 -9.63 8.94 -5.61
CA TYR A 16 -9.45 8.69 -4.17
C TYR A 16 -10.27 7.50 -3.65
N GLU A 17 -11.10 6.88 -4.49
CA GLU A 17 -11.81 5.62 -4.15
C GLU A 17 -10.88 4.41 -4.23
N ILE A 18 -9.76 4.52 -4.95
CA ILE A 18 -8.86 3.41 -5.26
C ILE A 18 -7.51 3.64 -4.55
N TRP A 19 -6.98 2.61 -3.89
CA TRP A 19 -5.72 2.70 -3.16
C TRP A 19 -4.51 2.87 -4.10
N HIS A 20 -3.81 4.00 -3.99
CA HIS A 20 -2.65 4.38 -4.83
C HIS A 20 -1.30 4.43 -4.07
N ARG A 21 -0.19 4.65 -4.79
CA ARG A 21 1.19 4.75 -4.25
C ARG A 21 1.34 5.78 -3.11
N ARG A 22 0.62 6.90 -3.15
CA ARG A 22 0.60 7.89 -2.05
C ARG A 22 0.13 7.25 -0.74
N HIS A 23 -0.88 6.38 -0.80
CA HIS A 23 -1.39 5.67 0.38
C HIS A 23 -0.36 4.67 0.91
N ASP A 24 0.39 4.00 0.03
CA ASP A 24 1.49 3.11 0.45
C ASP A 24 2.57 3.87 1.24
N TYR A 25 2.98 5.05 0.75
CA TYR A 25 3.93 5.90 1.46
C TYR A 25 3.43 6.27 2.86
N TRP A 26 2.20 6.77 2.96
CA TRP A 26 1.63 7.18 4.24
C TRP A 26 1.34 6.00 5.17
N LEU A 27 1.00 4.82 4.64
CA LEU A 27 0.87 3.59 5.42
C LEU A 27 2.22 3.19 6.02
N LEU A 28 3.29 3.16 5.22
CA LEU A 28 4.63 2.83 5.71
C LEU A 28 5.12 3.85 6.74
N ALA A 29 4.92 5.15 6.48
CA ALA A 29 5.26 6.21 7.44
C ALA A 29 4.48 6.05 8.76
N GLY A 30 3.20 5.67 8.69
CA GLY A 30 2.38 5.38 9.86
C GLY A 30 2.91 4.19 10.67
N ILE A 31 3.28 3.10 9.99
CA ILE A 31 3.88 1.92 10.62
C ILE A 31 5.22 2.25 11.29
N VAL A 32 6.07 3.04 10.65
CA VAL A 32 7.35 3.49 11.22
C VAL A 32 7.12 4.38 12.45
N THR A 33 6.09 5.22 12.44
CA THR A 33 5.80 6.18 13.51
C THR A 33 5.13 5.54 14.72
N HIS A 34 4.14 4.67 14.50
CA HIS A 34 3.28 4.12 15.56
C HIS A 34 3.60 2.66 15.90
N GLY A 35 4.25 1.94 14.99
CA GLY A 35 4.56 0.52 15.12
C GLY A 35 3.65 -0.38 14.27
N TYR A 36 4.18 -1.56 13.91
CA TYR A 36 3.44 -2.57 13.16
C TYR A 36 2.23 -3.10 13.94
N GLY A 37 1.10 -3.31 13.26
CA GLY A 37 -0.14 -3.81 13.87
C GLY A 37 -0.96 -2.76 14.63
N ARG A 38 -0.42 -1.55 14.85
CA ARG A 38 -1.10 -0.43 15.52
C ARG A 38 -2.02 0.34 14.56
N TRP A 39 -2.85 -0.39 13.82
CA TRP A 39 -3.65 0.16 12.73
C TRP A 39 -4.61 1.26 13.18
N GLN A 40 -5.19 1.14 14.37
CA GLN A 40 -6.12 2.14 14.89
C GLN A 40 -5.41 3.44 15.24
N ASP A 41 -4.22 3.37 15.84
CA ASP A 41 -3.45 4.57 16.19
C ASP A 41 -3.03 5.33 14.93
N ILE A 42 -2.61 4.60 13.89
CA ILE A 42 -2.28 5.19 12.59
C ILE A 42 -3.53 5.84 11.98
N GLN A 43 -4.69 5.19 12.03
CA GLN A 43 -5.94 5.73 11.47
C GLN A 43 -6.47 6.95 12.22
N ASN A 44 -6.25 7.02 13.53
CA ASN A 44 -6.71 8.11 14.40
C ASN A 44 -5.81 9.35 14.34
N ASP A 45 -4.58 9.21 13.82
CA ASP A 45 -3.66 10.32 13.66
C ASP A 45 -3.94 11.08 12.35
N ILE A 46 -4.30 12.35 12.50
CA ILE A 46 -4.70 13.24 11.39
C ILE A 46 -3.61 13.38 10.31
N ARG A 47 -2.34 13.20 10.66
CA ARG A 47 -1.23 13.24 9.71
C ARG A 47 -1.32 12.12 8.68
N PHE A 48 -1.89 10.98 9.08
CA PHE A 48 -2.06 9.79 8.23
C PHE A 48 -3.49 9.66 7.69
N ALA A 49 -4.34 10.69 7.84
CA ALA A 49 -5.77 10.62 7.46
C ALA A 49 -6.01 10.17 6.01
N VAL A 50 -5.05 10.36 5.11
CA VAL A 50 -5.11 9.89 3.72
C VAL A 50 -5.38 8.38 3.61
N ILE A 51 -4.92 7.53 4.54
CA ILE A 51 -5.17 6.08 4.50
C ILE A 51 -6.64 5.74 4.77
N ASN A 52 -7.43 6.70 5.28
CA ASN A 52 -8.84 6.54 5.58
C ASN A 52 -9.73 6.90 4.37
N GLU A 53 -9.22 7.68 3.42
CA GLU A 53 -9.97 8.18 2.25
C GLU A 53 -10.65 7.05 1.45
N PRO A 54 -9.99 5.92 1.14
CA PRO A 54 -10.61 4.85 0.35
C PRO A 54 -11.77 4.13 1.04
N PHE A 55 -11.97 4.38 2.34
CA PHE A 55 -12.95 3.69 3.17
C PHE A 55 -14.13 4.57 3.56
N LYS A 56 -14.17 5.85 3.14
CA LYS A 56 -15.19 6.82 3.56
C LYS A 56 -16.63 6.40 3.23
N MET A 57 -16.82 5.68 2.13
CA MET A 57 -18.16 5.22 1.70
C MET A 57 -18.68 3.99 2.45
N ASP A 58 -17.82 3.32 3.22
CA ASP A 58 -18.17 2.11 3.98
C ASP A 58 -18.40 2.39 5.47
N VAL A 59 -18.27 3.66 5.89
CA VAL A 59 -18.49 4.10 7.27
C VAL A 59 -19.94 3.81 7.68
N GLY A 60 -20.12 3.13 8.82
CA GLY A 60 -21.44 2.74 9.34
C GLY A 60 -21.90 1.34 8.92
N LYS A 61 -21.16 0.65 8.04
CA LYS A 61 -21.38 -0.79 7.80
C LYS A 61 -20.84 -1.62 8.97
N GLY A 62 -21.53 -2.71 9.31
CA GLY A 62 -21.03 -3.68 10.29
C GLY A 62 -19.65 -4.21 9.88
N ASN A 63 -18.78 -4.46 10.87
CA ASN A 63 -17.40 -4.94 10.69
C ASN A 63 -16.44 -4.03 9.90
N PHE A 64 -16.80 -2.75 9.68
CA PHE A 64 -15.97 -1.79 8.95
C PHE A 64 -14.51 -1.73 9.43
N LEU A 65 -14.29 -1.66 10.74
CA LEU A 65 -12.97 -1.58 11.34
C LEU A 65 -12.13 -2.83 11.06
N GLU A 66 -12.74 -4.01 11.07
CA GLU A 66 -12.06 -5.27 10.81
C GLU A 66 -11.64 -5.38 9.34
N ILE A 67 -12.54 -5.02 8.42
CA ILE A 67 -12.27 -5.00 6.97
C ILE A 67 -11.09 -4.07 6.67
N LYS A 68 -11.11 -2.86 7.24
CA LYS A 68 -10.06 -1.87 7.06
C LYS A 68 -8.72 -2.36 7.61
N ASN A 69 -8.70 -2.91 8.83
CA ASN A 69 -7.47 -3.47 9.42
C ASN A 69 -6.93 -4.65 8.59
N LYS A 70 -7.80 -5.55 8.10
CA LYS A 70 -7.40 -6.64 7.20
C LYS A 70 -6.81 -6.11 5.90
N PHE A 71 -7.38 -5.06 5.33
CA PHE A 71 -6.86 -4.43 4.13
C PHE A 71 -5.45 -3.87 4.35
N LEU A 72 -5.26 -3.06 5.41
CA LEU A 72 -3.97 -2.45 5.73
C LEU A 72 -2.89 -3.51 5.97
N ALA A 73 -3.22 -4.57 6.71
CA ALA A 73 -2.30 -5.68 6.95
C ALA A 73 -1.92 -6.42 5.65
N ARG A 74 -2.88 -6.66 4.74
CA ARG A 74 -2.61 -7.27 3.43
C ARG A 74 -1.74 -6.37 2.57
N ARG A 75 -2.00 -5.06 2.55
CA ARG A 75 -1.23 -4.11 1.75
C ARG A 75 0.21 -4.02 2.22
N PHE A 76 0.43 -4.00 3.53
CA PHE A 76 1.79 -4.04 4.10
C PHE A 76 2.56 -5.29 3.63
N LYS A 77 1.96 -6.48 3.69
CA LYS A 77 2.62 -7.72 3.24
C LYS A 77 3.05 -7.66 1.77
N LEU A 78 2.23 -7.06 0.90
CA LEU A 78 2.60 -6.89 -0.51
C LEU A 78 3.78 -5.92 -0.67
N LEU A 79 3.80 -4.83 0.10
CA LEU A 79 4.91 -3.86 0.08
C LEU A 79 6.21 -4.48 0.60
N GLU A 80 6.14 -5.22 1.71
CA GLU A 80 7.28 -5.95 2.26
C GLU A 80 7.86 -6.92 1.23
N GLN A 81 7.02 -7.72 0.58
CA GLN A 81 7.46 -8.64 -0.47
C GLN A 81 8.08 -7.92 -1.66
N ALA A 82 7.48 -6.81 -2.11
CA ALA A 82 8.02 -6.02 -3.23
C ALA A 82 9.41 -5.46 -2.91
N LEU A 83 9.61 -4.93 -1.70
CA LEU A 83 10.91 -4.43 -1.23
C LEU A 83 11.95 -5.54 -1.14
N VAL A 84 11.57 -6.73 -0.63
CA VAL A 84 12.45 -7.89 -0.60
C VAL A 84 12.87 -8.29 -2.02
N ILE A 85 11.93 -8.37 -2.96
CA ILE A 85 12.22 -8.72 -4.35
C ILE A 85 13.15 -7.67 -5.00
N GLU A 86 12.89 -6.39 -4.79
CA GLU A 86 13.75 -5.30 -5.30
C GLU A 86 15.19 -5.43 -4.78
N GLU A 87 15.35 -5.72 -3.48
CA GLU A 87 16.65 -5.98 -2.86
C GLU A 87 17.35 -7.19 -3.49
N GLN A 88 16.62 -8.30 -3.72
CA GLN A 88 17.19 -9.49 -4.34
C GLN A 88 17.66 -9.23 -5.78
N LEU A 89 16.85 -8.52 -6.58
CA LEU A 89 17.22 -8.16 -7.95
C LEU A 89 18.47 -7.28 -7.98
N ARG A 90 18.59 -6.33 -7.04
CA ARG A 90 19.78 -5.47 -6.94
C ARG A 90 21.04 -6.27 -6.61
N ARG A 91 20.96 -7.20 -5.66
CA ARG A 91 22.09 -8.08 -5.28
C ARG A 91 22.50 -9.01 -6.43
N ALA A 92 21.52 -9.58 -7.12
CA ALA A 92 21.77 -10.41 -8.30
C ALA A 92 22.49 -9.61 -9.40
N ALA A 93 22.09 -8.36 -9.64
CA ALA A 93 22.76 -7.48 -10.60
C ALA A 93 24.22 -7.21 -10.22
N TYR A 94 24.52 -6.95 -8.93
CA TYR A 94 25.91 -6.77 -8.47
C TYR A 94 26.76 -8.02 -8.62
N LEU A 95 26.23 -9.21 -8.30
CA LEU A 95 26.94 -10.48 -8.45
C LEU A 95 27.25 -10.79 -9.92
N ASN A 96 26.32 -10.51 -10.84
CA ASN A 96 26.54 -10.69 -12.27
C ASN A 96 27.62 -9.76 -12.84
N LEU A 97 27.74 -8.52 -12.32
CA LEU A 97 28.79 -7.57 -12.73
C LEU A 97 30.19 -7.96 -12.27
N THR A 98 30.32 -8.77 -11.22
CA THR A 98 31.63 -9.27 -10.73
C THR A 98 32.12 -10.53 -11.47
N GLN A 99 31.36 -11.03 -12.45
CA GLN A 99 31.68 -12.24 -13.22
C GLN A 99 32.14 -11.95 -14.66
N ASP A 100 32.19 -10.68 -15.10
CA ASP A 100 32.84 -10.33 -16.37
C ASP A 100 34.38 -10.41 -16.19
N PRO A 101 35.10 -11.21 -17.02
CA PRO A 101 36.51 -11.56 -16.85
C PRO A 101 37.50 -10.42 -17.08
#